data_AF-A0A7J4UR70-F1
#
_entry.id   AF-A0A7J4UR70-F1
#
_cell.length_a   1.000
_cell.length_b   1.000
_cell.length_c   1.000
_cell.angle_alpha   90.00
_cell.angle_beta   90.00
_cell.angle_gamma   90.00
#
_symmetry.space_group_name_H-M   'P 1'
#
loop_
_entity.id
_entity.type
_entity.pdbx_description
1 polymer ?
#
loop_
_entity_poly.entity_id
_entity_poly.type
_entity_poly.pdbx_seq_one_letter_code
_entity_poly.pdbx_strand_id
1 'polypeptide(L)' 'MNKTVRLRANKATNLQCMVGKDSQPDDEIVDNIITIHQAAVKNLPNESQNIKSVALKLTMGKPVNL' A
#
# COMPACT_ATOMS: atom_id res chain seq x y z
N MET A 1 -19.91 5.23 5.21
CA MET A 1 -18.95 4.43 4.40
C MET A 1 -17.57 4.60 5.01
N ASN A 2 -17.03 3.57 5.66
CA ASN A 2 -15.71 3.67 6.28
C ASN A 2 -14.63 3.51 5.19
N LYS A 3 -14.04 4.64 4.75
CA LYS A 3 -12.87 4.67 3.84
C LYS A 3 -11.56 4.35 4.59
N THR A 4 -11.62 3.49 5.59
CA THR A 4 -10.47 3.22 6.48
C THR A 4 -9.85 1.89 6.11
N VAL A 5 -8.62 1.92 5.62
CA VAL A 5 -7.83 0.72 5.35
C VAL A 5 -7.03 0.38 6.60
N ARG A 6 -7.20 -0.86 7.10
CA ARG A 6 -6.46 -1.31 8.28
C ARG A 6 -5.11 -1.89 7.86
N LEU A 7 -4.05 -1.17 8.16
CA LEU A 7 -2.67 -1.65 8.01
C LEU A 7 -2.31 -2.48 9.25
N ARG A 8 -1.95 -3.75 9.04
CA ARG A 8 -1.48 -4.64 10.12
C ARG A 8 -0.15 -5.25 9.72
N ALA A 9 0.91 -4.81 10.39
CA ALA A 9 2.17 -5.55 10.41
C ALA A 9 2.08 -6.60 11.53
N ASN A 10 2.09 -7.88 11.16
CA ASN A 10 2.25 -8.97 12.13
C ASN A 10 3.76 -9.21 12.37
N LYS A 11 4.18 -10.44 12.67
CA LYS A 11 5.59 -10.84 12.80
C LYS A 11 6.40 -10.80 11.49
N ALA A 12 5.75 -10.58 10.35
CA ALA A 12 6.41 -10.50 9.06
C ALA A 12 6.73 -9.05 8.70
N THR A 13 7.86 -8.82 8.04
CA THR A 13 8.26 -7.53 7.47
C THR A 13 7.48 -7.16 6.20
N ASN A 14 6.33 -7.80 5.97
CA ASN A 14 5.45 -7.52 4.85
C ASN A 14 4.18 -6.82 5.34
N LEU A 15 3.74 -5.84 4.55
CA LEU A 15 2.51 -5.09 4.78
C LEU A 15 1.72 -5.15 3.48
N GLN A 16 0.51 -5.68 3.55
CA GLN A 16 -0.37 -5.84 2.40
C GLN A 16 -1.69 -5.16 2.70
N CYS A 17 -2.16 -4.35 1.77
CA CYS A 17 -3.41 -3.63 1.90
C CYS A 17 -4.09 -3.46 0.54
N MET A 18 -5.40 -3.29 0.57
CA MET A 18 -6.20 -3.04 -0.62
C MET A 18 -6.29 -1.53 -0.82
N VAL A 19 -5.83 -1.05 -1.98
CA VAL A 19 -5.76 0.39 -2.32
C VAL A 19 -6.94 0.86 -3.17
N GLY A 20 -7.65 -0.07 -3.83
CA GLY A 20 -8.80 0.24 -4.68
C GLY A 20 -9.31 -1.00 -5.42
N LYS A 21 -10.27 -0.77 -6.33
CA LYS A 21 -10.79 -1.76 -7.29
C LYS A 21 -10.59 -1.24 -8.72
N ASP A 22 -10.51 -2.14 -9.70
CA ASP A 22 -10.39 -1.79 -11.13
C ASP A 22 -11.54 -0.93 -11.67
N SER A 23 -12.66 -0.85 -10.95
CA SER A 23 -13.78 0.02 -11.32
C SER A 23 -13.59 1.49 -10.92
N GLN A 24 -12.54 1.82 -10.16
CA GLN A 24 -12.22 3.19 -9.74
C GLN A 24 -11.28 3.86 -10.75
N PRO A 25 -11.34 5.20 -10.87
CA PRO A 25 -10.40 5.92 -11.70
C PRO A 25 -8.98 5.82 -11.16
N ASP A 26 -8.01 5.72 -12.08
CA ASP A 26 -6.59 5.55 -11.74
C ASP A 26 -6.07 6.68 -10.84
N ASP A 27 -6.54 7.91 -11.03
CA ASP A 27 -6.15 9.07 -10.21
C ASP A 27 -6.48 8.88 -8.72
N GLU A 28 -7.65 8.32 -8.41
CA GLU A 28 -8.03 8.02 -7.02
C GLU A 28 -7.16 6.89 -6.44
N ILE A 29 -6.81 5.89 -7.26
CA ILE A 29 -5.97 4.77 -6.83
C ILE A 29 -4.56 5.28 -6.53
N VAL A 30 -4.01 6.14 -7.37
CA VAL A 30 -2.69 6.77 -7.17
C VAL A 30 -2.66 7.59 -5.89
N ASP A 31 -3.68 8.42 -5.64
CA ASP A 31 -3.75 9.23 -4.43
C ASP A 31 -3.85 8.37 -3.16
N ASN A 32 -4.62 7.28 -3.22
CA ASN A 32 -4.69 6.30 -2.12
C ASN A 32 -3.34 5.63 -1.87
N ILE A 33 -2.60 5.23 -2.92
CA ILE A 33 -1.27 4.62 -2.79
C ILE A 33 -0.29 5.59 -2.13
N ILE A 34 -0.25 6.85 -2.57
CA ILE A 34 0.63 7.87 -1.99
C ILE A 34 0.29 8.12 -0.53
N THR A 35 -1.00 8.25 -0.21
CA THR A 35 -1.49 8.45 1.16
C THR A 35 -1.08 7.29 2.07
N ILE A 36 -1.25 6.05 1.62
CA ILE A 36 -0.87 4.86 2.37
C ILE A 36 0.65 4.77 2.53
N HIS A 37 1.42 5.06 1.48
CA HIS A 37 2.88 5.06 1.53
C HIS A 37 3.38 6.07 2.56
N GLN A 38 2.87 7.31 2.53
CA GLN A 38 3.26 8.34 3.48
C GLN A 38 2.85 7.98 4.91
N ALA A 39 1.65 7.44 5.10
CA ALA A 39 1.20 6.96 6.40
C ALA A 39 2.07 5.81 6.93
N ALA A 40 2.49 4.89 6.07
CA ALA A 40 3.40 3.82 6.44
C ALA A 40 4.77 4.39 6.85
N VAL A 41 5.40 5.22 6.02
CA VAL A 41 6.70 5.84 6.30
C VAL A 41 6.69 6.56 7.65
N LYS A 42 5.67 7.39 7.92
CA LYS A 42 5.55 8.14 9.19
C LYS A 42 5.36 7.26 10.43
N ASN A 43 4.76 6.08 10.28
CA ASN A 43 4.57 5.14 11.40
C ASN A 43 5.78 4.22 11.62
N LEU A 44 6.72 4.17 10.67
CA LEU A 44 7.91 3.33 10.77
C LEU A 44 9.07 4.12 11.39
N PRO A 45 9.74 3.59 12.43
CA PRO A 45 10.82 4.30 13.13
C PRO A 45 12.09 4.53 12.28
N ASN A 46 12.19 3.87 11.11
CA ASN A 46 13.30 4.02 10.15
C ASN A 46 12.81 4.47 8.76
N GLU A 47 11.59 5.03 8.68
CA GLU A 47 11.02 5.68 7.49
C GLU A 47 11.28 4.93 6.16
N SER A 48 12.21 5.44 5.34
CA SER A 48 12.55 4.94 4.01
C SER A 48 13.55 3.79 4.01
N GLN A 49 14.42 3.68 5.03
CA GLN A 49 15.44 2.63 5.09
C GLN A 49 14.83 1.24 5.30
N ASN A 50 13.63 1.16 5.85
CA ASN A 50 12.97 -0.11 6.11
C ASN A 50 12.07 -0.61 4.96
N ILE A 51 11.92 0.17 3.88
CA ILE A 51 11.13 -0.20 2.71
C ILE A 51 12.07 -0.79 1.66
N LYS A 52 12.12 -2.12 1.59
CA LYS A 52 13.01 -2.83 0.65
C LYS A 52 12.48 -2.84 -0.79
N SER A 53 11.17 -2.98 -0.96
CA SER A 53 10.51 -3.05 -2.26
C SER A 53 9.02 -2.81 -2.10
N VAL A 54 8.41 -2.10 -3.04
CA VAL A 54 6.96 -1.92 -3.10
C VAL A 54 6.45 -2.72 -4.30
N ALA A 55 5.50 -3.62 -4.04
CA ALA A 55 4.89 -4.45 -5.06
C ALA A 55 3.41 -4.10 -5.20
N LEU A 56 2.98 -3.80 -6.42
CA LEU A 56 1.59 -3.57 -6.78
C LEU A 56 1.12 -4.74 -7.64
N LYS A 57 -0.01 -5.35 -7.27
CA LYS A 57 -0.63 -6.41 -8.06
C LYS A 57 -2.13 -6.24 -8.14
N LEU A 58 -2.70 -6.68 -9.26
CA LEU A 58 -4.13 -6.90 -9.39
C LEU A 58 -4.53 -8.23 -8.72
N THR A 59 -5.82 -8.44 -8.49
CA THR A 59 -6.35 -9.64 -7.80
C THR A 59 -5.85 -10.94 -8.47
N MET A 60 -5.72 -10.94 -9.80
CA MET A 60 -5.26 -12.08 -10.60
C MET A 60 -4.02 -11.79 -11.45
N GLY A 61 -3.47 -10.57 -11.35
CA GLY A 61 -2.34 -10.12 -12.18
C GLY A 61 -0.99 -10.49 -11.59
N LYS A 62 0.04 -10.49 -12.44
CA LYS A 62 1.43 -10.58 -11.97
C LYS A 62 1.77 -9.32 -11.16
N PRO A 63 2.52 -9.45 -10.06
CA PRO A 63 3.00 -8.30 -9.31
C PRO A 63 4.00 -7.51 -10.13
N VAL A 64 3.82 -6.19 -10.17
CA VAL A 64 4.79 -5.22 -10.68
C VAL A 64 5.56 -4.71 -9.47
N ASN A 65 6.86 -4.95 -9.45
CA ASN A 65 7.75 -4.40 -8.45
C ASN A 65 8.28 -3.04 -8.94
N LEU A 66 8.23 -2.05 -8.05
CA LEU A 66 8.87 -0.75 -8.20
C LEU A 66 10.26 -0.77 -7.52
#